data_AF-A0A0Q4JE91-F1
#
_entry.id   AF-A0A0Q4JE91-F1
#
_cell.length_a   1.000
_cell.length_b   1.000
_cell.length_c   1.000
_cell.angle_alpha   90.00
_cell.angle_beta   90.00
_cell.angle_gamma   90.00
#
_symmetry.space_group_name_H-M   'P 1'
#
loop_
_entity.id
_entity.type
_entity.pdbx_description
1 polymer ?
#
loop_
_entity_poly.entity_id
_entity_poly.type
_entity_poly.pdbx_seq_one_letter_code
_entity_poly.pdbx_strand_id
1 'polypeptide(L)'
;MGWKAVRDHYRIEHLVQVTSAGICIGSPYIHNIIVISLDRGEIVRRWGTPHDGSLGRYLDEMDADPFKLADLVAQADVFERSMSVFTYEGGDIVEKQCEELGYPNVTHDGCMQYENTFSPDAGLVRVWAIDSAKAGIEWMTEAVENAQRDLRERVERLNQRKADLEKLQGEASA
;
A
#
# COMPACT_ATOMS: atom_id res chain seq x y z
N MET A 1 -8.44 -13.33 9.55
CA MET A 1 -8.31 -12.01 10.19
C MET A 1 -9.68 -11.37 10.21
N GLY A 2 -9.99 -10.58 11.23
CA GLY A 2 -11.34 -10.08 11.47
C GLY A 2 -11.56 -8.64 11.00
N TRP A 3 -11.19 -8.30 9.75
CA TRP A 3 -11.35 -6.91 9.27
C TRP A 3 -12.82 -6.57 9.07
N LYS A 4 -13.64 -7.53 8.62
CA LYS A 4 -15.08 -7.38 8.46
C LYS A 4 -15.76 -7.30 9.82
N ALA A 5 -15.34 -8.13 10.78
CA ALA A 5 -15.81 -8.07 12.17
C ALA A 5 -15.57 -6.69 12.80
N VAL A 6 -14.38 -6.11 12.61
CA VAL A 6 -14.07 -4.74 13.06
C VAL A 6 -14.98 -3.71 12.37
N ARG A 7 -15.09 -3.75 11.04
CA ARG A 7 -15.93 -2.83 10.28
C ARG A 7 -17.39 -2.86 10.76
N ASP A 8 -17.94 -4.06 10.90
CA ASP A 8 -19.35 -4.25 11.21
C ASP A 8 -19.66 -3.87 12.67
N HIS A 9 -18.79 -4.26 13.62
CA HIS A 9 -18.97 -3.94 15.03
C HIS A 9 -19.00 -2.43 15.31
N TYR A 10 -18.02 -1.70 14.76
CA TYR A 10 -17.90 -0.25 14.96
C TYR A 10 -18.73 0.59 13.98
N ARG A 11 -19.48 -0.07 13.08
CA ARG A 11 -20.32 0.57 12.06
C ARG A 11 -19.51 1.58 11.25
N ILE A 12 -18.40 1.09 10.67
CA ILE A 12 -17.45 1.92 9.93
C ILE A 12 -17.98 2.18 8.53
N GLU A 13 -18.26 3.44 8.22
CA GLU A 13 -18.70 3.90 6.89
C GLU A 13 -17.53 4.32 5.99
N HIS A 14 -16.35 4.50 6.58
CA HIS A 14 -15.12 4.78 5.84
C HIS A 14 -14.62 3.50 5.14
N LEU A 15 -13.74 3.66 4.16
CA LEU A 15 -13.14 2.53 3.48
C LEU A 15 -12.29 1.73 4.46
N VAL A 16 -12.52 0.42 4.52
CA VAL A 16 -11.72 -0.52 5.29
C VAL A 16 -10.98 -1.42 4.32
N GLN A 17 -9.66 -1.53 4.46
CA GLN A 17 -8.84 -2.47 3.69
C GLN A 17 -7.71 -3.03 4.56
N VAL A 18 -7.15 -4.15 4.12
CA VAL A 18 -5.98 -4.77 4.74
C VAL A 18 -4.76 -4.50 3.89
N THR A 19 -3.70 -4.03 4.55
CA THR A 19 -2.39 -3.84 3.94
C THR A 19 -1.32 -4.48 4.82
N SER A 20 -0.06 -4.45 4.38
CA SER A 20 1.08 -4.85 5.22
C SER A 20 1.21 -4.05 6.51
N ALA A 21 0.64 -2.85 6.59
CA ALA A 21 0.65 -2.03 7.81
C ALA A 21 -0.44 -2.43 8.82
N GLY A 22 -1.49 -3.14 8.39
CA GLY A 22 -2.64 -3.47 9.23
C GLY A 22 -4.00 -3.30 8.54
N ILE A 23 -5.06 -3.31 9.34
CA ILE A 23 -6.40 -2.88 8.92
C ILE A 23 -6.38 -1.35 8.85
N CYS A 24 -6.50 -0.82 7.64
CA CYS A 24 -6.52 0.59 7.33
C CYS A 24 -7.97 1.06 7.20
N ILE A 25 -8.33 2.11 7.96
CA ILE A 25 -9.62 2.80 7.86
C ILE A 25 -9.35 4.21 7.33
N GLY A 26 -10.02 4.60 6.26
CA GLY A 26 -9.78 5.90 5.67
C GLY A 26 -10.69 6.30 4.52
N SER A 27 -10.23 7.28 3.75
CA SER A 27 -10.93 7.82 2.59
C SER A 27 -10.25 7.37 1.28
N PRO A 28 -10.86 7.65 0.12
CA PRO A 28 -10.22 7.39 -1.18
C PRO A 28 -8.90 8.14 -1.35
N TYR A 29 -8.74 9.29 -0.67
CA TYR A 29 -7.53 10.12 -0.75
C TYR A 29 -6.45 9.68 0.26
N ILE A 30 -6.86 9.32 1.47
CA ILE A 30 -5.95 8.88 2.54
C ILE A 30 -6.54 7.62 3.14
N HIS A 31 -6.03 6.47 2.72
CA HIS A 31 -6.61 5.19 3.10
C HIS A 31 -6.21 4.75 4.53
N ASN A 32 -5.14 5.29 5.08
CA ASN A 32 -4.55 4.88 6.36
C ASN A 32 -4.68 5.97 7.44
N ILE A 33 -5.87 6.54 7.57
CA ILE A 33 -6.15 7.55 8.60
C ILE A 33 -6.03 6.92 9.99
N ILE A 34 -6.68 5.77 10.17
CA ILE A 34 -6.52 4.90 11.33
C ILE A 34 -5.91 3.59 10.83
N VAL A 35 -4.90 3.07 11.53
CA VAL A 35 -4.35 1.74 11.25
C VAL A 35 -4.38 0.91 12.52
N ILE A 36 -4.91 -0.30 12.40
CA ILE A 36 -4.99 -1.30 13.48
C ILE A 36 -4.06 -2.47 13.14
N SER A 37 -3.17 -2.83 14.07
CA SER A 37 -2.23 -3.93 13.90
C SER A 37 -2.94 -5.28 13.81
N LEU A 38 -2.50 -6.17 12.91
CA LEU A 38 -3.13 -7.50 12.73
C LEU A 38 -2.80 -8.49 13.85
N ASP A 39 -1.67 -8.31 14.53
CA ASP A 39 -1.16 -9.22 15.54
C ASP A 39 -1.78 -8.96 16.93
N ARG A 40 -1.91 -7.68 17.32
CA ARG A 40 -2.40 -7.29 18.64
C ARG A 40 -3.80 -6.67 18.66
N GLY A 41 -4.29 -6.24 17.51
CA GLY A 41 -5.49 -5.40 17.43
C GLY A 41 -5.35 -4.06 18.16
N GLU A 42 -4.18 -3.44 18.11
CA GLU A 42 -3.91 -2.11 18.67
C GLU A 42 -3.95 -1.04 17.58
N ILE A 43 -4.39 0.17 17.93
CA ILE A 43 -4.29 1.33 17.02
C ILE A 43 -2.82 1.78 16.95
N VAL A 44 -2.19 1.58 15.79
CA VAL A 44 -0.78 1.93 15.54
C VAL A 44 -0.61 3.25 14.79
N ARG A 45 -1.70 3.84 14.26
CA ARG A 45 -1.66 5.15 13.60
C ARG A 45 -2.97 5.91 13.76
N ARG A 46 -2.84 7.21 13.97
CA ARG A 46 -3.90 8.23 13.97
C ARG A 46 -3.41 9.45 13.18
N TRP A 47 -3.87 9.64 11.94
CA TRP A 47 -3.39 10.72 11.06
C TRP A 47 -4.33 11.92 11.06
N GLY A 48 -3.81 13.14 11.28
CA GLY A 48 -4.61 14.36 11.16
C GLY A 48 -5.43 14.70 12.40
N THR A 49 -4.98 14.33 13.60
CA THR A 49 -5.63 14.65 14.87
C THR A 49 -5.67 16.17 15.15
N PRO A 50 -6.77 16.70 15.74
CA PRO A 50 -7.95 16.00 16.26
C PRO A 50 -8.88 15.50 15.14
N HIS A 51 -9.62 14.42 15.43
CA HIS A 51 -10.64 13.90 14.52
C HIS A 51 -12.03 14.37 14.96
N ASP A 52 -12.85 14.79 14.01
CA ASP A 52 -14.28 15.06 14.22
C ASP A 52 -15.15 13.99 13.53
N GLY A 53 -16.45 14.06 13.81
CA GLY A 53 -17.45 13.18 13.18
C GLY A 53 -17.22 11.68 13.43
N SER A 54 -17.44 10.88 12.38
CA SER A 54 -17.42 9.42 12.49
C SER A 54 -16.04 8.85 12.86
N LEU A 55 -14.95 9.47 12.40
CA LEU A 55 -13.59 9.01 12.73
C LEU A 55 -13.27 9.18 14.21
N GLY A 56 -13.67 10.32 14.80
CA GLY A 56 -13.57 10.54 16.25
C GLY A 56 -14.36 9.49 17.03
N ARG A 57 -15.61 9.23 16.62
CA ARG A 57 -16.44 8.18 17.22
C ARG A 57 -15.78 6.80 17.19
N TYR A 58 -15.23 6.37 16.06
CA TYR A 58 -14.57 5.06 15.97
C TYR A 58 -13.43 4.94 16.98
N LEU A 59 -12.59 5.97 17.06
CA LEU A 59 -11.45 6.01 17.98
C LEU A 59 -11.91 5.98 19.43
N ASP A 60 -12.92 6.78 19.80
CA ASP A 60 -13.45 6.81 21.16
C ASP A 60 -14.04 5.43 21.57
N GLU A 61 -14.79 4.77 20.67
CA GLU A 61 -15.33 3.43 20.92
C GLU A 61 -14.21 2.37 21.05
N MET A 62 -13.18 2.43 20.19
CA MET A 62 -12.05 1.50 20.21
C MET A 62 -11.15 1.69 21.44
N ASP A 63 -10.90 2.95 21.83
CA ASP A 63 -10.07 3.28 23.00
C ASP A 63 -10.80 3.00 24.32
N ALA A 64 -12.14 3.02 24.32
CA ALA A 64 -12.95 2.63 25.48
C ALA A 64 -12.88 1.13 25.79
N ASP A 65 -12.73 0.27 24.78
CA ASP A 65 -12.59 -1.18 24.95
C ASP A 65 -11.54 -1.80 23.99
N PRO A 66 -10.24 -1.62 24.30
CA PRO A 66 -9.16 -2.15 23.48
C PRO A 66 -9.11 -3.69 23.46
N PHE A 67 -9.64 -4.35 24.49
CA PHE A 67 -9.73 -5.81 24.52
C PHE A 67 -10.76 -6.31 23.51
N LYS A 68 -11.88 -5.60 23.35
CA LYS A 68 -12.85 -5.92 22.32
C LYS A 68 -12.29 -5.72 20.92
N LEU A 69 -11.53 -4.66 20.69
CA LEU A 69 -10.84 -4.46 19.41
C LEU A 69 -9.89 -5.63 19.09
N ALA A 70 -9.06 -6.03 20.05
CA ALA A 70 -8.15 -7.17 19.91
C ALA A 70 -8.89 -8.49 19.60
N ASP A 71 -9.99 -8.76 20.32
CA ASP A 71 -10.86 -9.91 20.10
C ASP A 71 -11.44 -9.92 18.67
N LEU A 72 -11.97 -8.79 18.20
CA LEU A 72 -12.52 -8.67 16.85
C LEU A 72 -11.46 -8.92 15.77
N VAL A 73 -10.25 -8.38 15.92
CA VAL A 73 -9.16 -8.58 14.95
C VAL A 73 -8.72 -10.04 14.85
N ALA A 74 -8.71 -10.75 15.98
CA ALA A 74 -8.33 -12.16 16.06
C ALA A 74 -9.38 -13.11 15.49
N GLN A 75 -10.64 -12.68 15.37
CA GLN A 75 -11.71 -13.51 14.83
C GLN A 75 -11.52 -13.79 13.33
N ALA A 76 -12.04 -14.93 12.88
CA ALA A 76 -12.15 -15.20 11.45
C ALA A 76 -13.38 -14.49 10.90
N ASP A 77 -13.20 -13.74 9.81
CA ASP A 77 -14.34 -13.13 9.11
C ASP A 77 -15.26 -14.19 8.51
N VAL A 78 -16.55 -13.87 8.50
CA VAL A 78 -17.60 -14.70 7.89
C VAL A 78 -18.17 -13.95 6.68
N PHE A 79 -18.20 -14.64 5.54
CA PHE A 79 -18.69 -14.11 4.28
C PHE A 79 -19.96 -14.87 3.87
N GLU A 80 -20.99 -14.12 3.48
CA GLU A 80 -22.27 -14.65 2.99
C GLU A 80 -22.15 -15.17 1.56
N ARG A 81 -21.21 -14.61 0.79
CA ARG A 81 -20.94 -14.96 -0.60
C ARG A 81 -19.45 -15.13 -0.83
N SER A 82 -19.11 -15.98 -1.79
CA SER A 82 -17.75 -16.16 -2.27
C SER A 82 -17.80 -16.29 -3.77
N MET A 83 -17.24 -15.31 -4.47
CA MET A 83 -17.01 -15.37 -5.91
C MET A 83 -15.54 -15.15 -6.22
N SER A 84 -15.06 -15.87 -7.22
CA SER A 84 -13.70 -15.70 -7.71
C SER A 84 -13.55 -14.37 -8.43
N VAL A 85 -12.48 -13.67 -8.09
CA VAL A 85 -12.02 -12.48 -8.77
C VAL A 85 -10.52 -12.58 -8.97
N PHE A 86 -10.03 -12.11 -10.11
CA PHE A 86 -8.63 -12.19 -10.47
C PHE A 86 -7.97 -10.82 -10.38
N THR A 87 -6.70 -10.81 -9.97
CA THR A 87 -5.81 -9.65 -10.01
C THR A 87 -4.40 -10.12 -10.44
N TYR A 88 -3.43 -9.23 -10.51
CA TYR A 88 -2.06 -9.59 -10.81
C TYR A 88 -1.08 -9.04 -9.77
N GLU A 89 -0.08 -9.85 -9.44
CA GLU A 89 1.04 -9.49 -8.57
C GLU A 89 2.33 -9.78 -9.35
N GLY A 90 2.98 -8.72 -9.83
CA GLY A 90 4.11 -8.86 -10.75
C GLY A 90 3.70 -9.58 -12.04
N GLY A 91 4.28 -10.76 -12.28
CA GLY A 91 4.00 -11.58 -13.47
C GLY A 91 2.89 -12.62 -13.28
N ASP A 92 2.36 -12.75 -12.07
CA ASP A 92 1.42 -13.81 -11.71
C ASP A 92 -0.02 -13.31 -11.72
N ILE A 93 -0.93 -14.13 -12.25
CA ILE A 93 -2.38 -13.91 -12.14
C ILE A 93 -2.85 -14.62 -10.87
N VAL A 94 -3.35 -13.83 -9.93
CA VAL A 94 -3.75 -14.28 -8.60
C VAL A 94 -5.27 -14.35 -8.54
N GLU A 95 -5.80 -15.52 -8.18
CA GLU A 95 -7.21 -15.68 -7.85
C GLU A 95 -7.43 -15.32 -6.39
N LYS A 96 -8.41 -14.47 -6.13
CA LYS A 96 -8.91 -14.09 -4.80
C LYS A 96 -10.42 -14.34 -4.73
N GLN A 97 -10.98 -14.22 -3.53
CA GLN A 97 -12.41 -14.37 -3.29
C GLN A 97 -12.99 -13.06 -2.76
N CYS A 98 -14.20 -12.69 -3.16
CA CYS A 98 -14.94 -11.55 -2.62
C CYS A 98 -16.44 -11.84 -2.51
N GLU A 99 -17.18 -11.00 -1.78
CA GLU A 99 -18.66 -11.06 -1.72
C GLU A 99 -19.31 -10.29 -2.87
N GLU A 100 -18.66 -9.22 -3.30
CA GLU A 100 -19.13 -8.29 -4.33
C GLU A 100 -17.94 -7.77 -5.14
N LEU A 101 -18.16 -7.61 -6.45
CA LEU A 101 -17.14 -7.18 -7.40
C LEU A 101 -17.05 -5.65 -7.48
N GLY A 102 -15.82 -5.14 -7.56
CA GLY A 102 -15.54 -3.74 -7.90
C GLY A 102 -15.46 -2.80 -6.71
N TYR A 103 -15.00 -1.57 -6.96
CA TYR A 103 -14.83 -0.54 -5.93
C TYR A 103 -16.18 -0.12 -5.34
N PRO A 104 -16.29 0.13 -4.02
CA PRO A 104 -15.26 0.08 -2.98
C PRO A 104 -15.19 -1.25 -2.20
N ASN A 105 -15.51 -2.38 -2.84
CA ASN A 105 -15.50 -3.68 -2.17
C ASN A 105 -14.08 -4.21 -1.98
N VAL A 106 -13.92 -5.10 -1.01
CA VAL A 106 -12.66 -5.78 -0.70
C VAL A 106 -12.77 -7.28 -0.93
N THR A 107 -11.65 -7.92 -1.18
CA THR A 107 -11.53 -9.37 -1.16
C THR A 107 -11.55 -9.91 0.27
N HIS A 108 -11.70 -11.22 0.45
CA HIS A 108 -11.77 -11.87 1.76
C HIS A 108 -10.48 -11.68 2.58
N ASP A 109 -9.33 -11.61 1.90
CA ASP A 109 -8.02 -11.25 2.47
C ASP A 109 -7.83 -9.73 2.64
N GLY A 110 -8.83 -8.93 2.28
CA GLY A 110 -8.93 -7.51 2.57
C GLY A 110 -8.30 -6.57 1.53
N CYS A 111 -7.96 -7.06 0.34
CA CYS A 111 -7.46 -6.19 -0.74
C CYS A 111 -8.59 -5.34 -1.32
N MET A 112 -8.39 -4.02 -1.40
CA MET A 112 -9.33 -3.08 -2.02
C MET A 112 -9.39 -3.29 -3.54
N GLN A 113 -10.61 -3.43 -4.07
CA GLN A 113 -10.84 -3.62 -5.50
C GLN A 113 -10.91 -2.29 -6.25
N TYR A 114 -9.77 -1.62 -6.43
CA TYR A 114 -9.71 -0.39 -7.23
C TYR A 114 -10.09 -0.64 -8.70
N GLU A 115 -10.51 0.42 -9.39
CA GLU A 115 -10.82 0.35 -10.82
C GLU A 115 -9.66 -0.24 -11.63
N ASN A 116 -9.96 -1.15 -12.55
CA ASN A 116 -8.99 -1.82 -13.43
C ASN A 116 -7.89 -2.62 -12.71
N THR A 117 -8.12 -3.05 -11.46
CA THR A 117 -7.19 -3.93 -10.72
C THR A 117 -7.75 -5.32 -10.45
N PHE A 118 -9.07 -5.49 -10.55
CA PHE A 118 -9.77 -6.75 -10.33
C PHE A 118 -10.81 -7.01 -11.42
N SER A 119 -10.96 -8.27 -11.82
CA SER A 119 -11.97 -8.70 -12.80
C SER A 119 -12.31 -10.18 -12.61
N PRO A 120 -13.55 -10.61 -12.90
CA PRO A 120 -13.90 -12.03 -12.96
C PRO A 120 -13.28 -12.73 -14.19
N ASP A 121 -12.74 -11.97 -15.15
CA ASP A 121 -12.04 -12.48 -16.32
C ASP A 121 -10.52 -12.40 -16.15
N ALA A 122 -9.89 -13.56 -15.90
CA ALA A 122 -8.43 -13.69 -15.79
C ALA A 122 -7.69 -13.29 -17.08
N GLY A 123 -8.32 -13.40 -18.25
CA GLY A 123 -7.76 -12.97 -19.53
C GLY A 123 -7.62 -11.45 -19.59
N LEU A 124 -8.64 -10.72 -19.15
CA LEU A 124 -8.59 -9.26 -19.04
C LEU A 124 -7.51 -8.80 -18.05
N VAL A 125 -7.41 -9.44 -16.88
CA VAL A 125 -6.36 -9.13 -15.89
C VAL A 125 -4.96 -9.35 -16.47
N ARG A 126 -4.78 -10.40 -17.29
CA ARG A 126 -3.52 -10.64 -17.99
C ARG A 126 -3.17 -9.54 -18.98
N VAL A 127 -4.14 -8.97 -19.68
CA VAL A 127 -3.91 -7.81 -20.55
C VAL A 127 -3.40 -6.62 -19.73
N TRP A 128 -4.07 -6.31 -18.61
CA TRP A 128 -3.63 -5.25 -17.70
C TRP A 128 -2.20 -5.48 -17.16
N ALA A 129 -1.88 -6.71 -16.76
CA ALA A 129 -0.55 -7.08 -16.27
C ALA A 129 0.52 -6.87 -17.35
N ILE A 130 0.25 -7.27 -18.60
CA ILE A 130 1.17 -7.08 -19.73
C ILE A 130 1.39 -5.60 -20.02
N ASP A 131 0.33 -4.80 -20.05
CA ASP A 131 0.43 -3.37 -20.34
C ASP A 131 1.17 -2.62 -19.21
N SER A 132 0.89 -2.98 -17.96
CA SER A 132 1.62 -2.50 -16.78
C SER A 132 3.11 -2.84 -16.87
N ALA A 133 3.46 -4.08 -17.22
CA ALA A 133 4.85 -4.51 -17.38
C ALA A 133 5.59 -3.77 -18.51
N LYS A 134 4.93 -3.54 -19.67
CA LYS A 134 5.51 -2.77 -20.77
C LYS A 134 5.80 -1.32 -20.37
N ALA A 135 4.85 -0.66 -19.72
CA ALA A 135 5.04 0.70 -19.21
C ALA A 135 6.18 0.76 -18.18
N GLY A 136 6.27 -0.25 -17.30
CA GLY A 136 7.38 -0.38 -16.35
C GLY A 136 8.74 -0.53 -17.02
N ILE A 137 8.84 -1.31 -18.10
CA ILE A 137 10.08 -1.47 -18.88
C ILE A 137 10.50 -0.14 -19.51
N GLU A 138 9.56 0.58 -20.14
CA GLU A 138 9.84 1.87 -20.77
C GLU A 138 10.38 2.87 -19.75
N TRP A 139 9.67 3.02 -18.62
CA TRP A 139 10.07 3.93 -17.55
C TRP A 139 11.43 3.54 -16.94
N MET A 140 11.66 2.25 -16.70
CA MET A 140 12.94 1.78 -16.14
C MET A 140 14.10 1.95 -17.11
N THR A 141 13.87 1.81 -18.41
CA THR A 141 14.89 2.05 -19.43
C THR A 141 15.33 3.51 -19.38
N GLU A 142 14.38 4.44 -19.38
CA GLU A 142 14.67 5.87 -19.26
C GLU A 142 15.39 6.20 -17.93
N ALA A 143 14.93 5.62 -16.83
CA ALA A 143 15.54 5.83 -15.52
C ALA A 143 17.00 5.34 -15.48
N VAL A 144 17.31 4.20 -16.10
CA VAL A 144 18.68 3.68 -16.22
C VAL A 144 19.55 4.61 -17.07
N GLU A 145 19.05 5.09 -18.21
CA GLU A 145 19.79 6.02 -19.06
C GLU A 145 20.12 7.34 -18.35
N ASN A 146 19.15 7.89 -17.61
CA ASN A 146 19.33 9.09 -16.80
C ASN A 146 20.34 8.85 -15.67
N ALA A 147 20.23 7.74 -14.95
CA ALA A 147 21.17 7.39 -13.88
C ALA A 147 22.60 7.20 -14.40
N GLN A 148 22.77 6.61 -15.59
CA GLN A 148 24.07 6.48 -16.24
C GLN A 148 24.66 7.84 -16.64
N ARG A 149 23.82 8.78 -17.09
CA ARG A 149 24.25 10.16 -17.40
C ARG A 149 24.73 10.87 -16.15
N ASP A 150 23.93 10.84 -15.09
CA ASP A 150 24.29 11.42 -13.80
C ASP A 150 25.59 10.83 -13.24
N LEU A 151 25.77 9.52 -13.36
CA LEU A 151 27.00 8.86 -12.93
C LEU A 151 28.22 9.37 -13.70
N ARG A 152 28.13 9.51 -15.03
CA ARG A 152 29.22 10.05 -15.85
C ARG A 152 29.62 11.46 -15.40
N GLU A 153 28.64 12.34 -15.22
CA GLU A 153 28.90 13.71 -14.78
C GLU A 153 29.53 13.77 -13.38
N ARG A 154 29.08 12.91 -12.46
CA ARG A 154 29.64 12.84 -11.10
C ARG A 154 31.06 12.30 -11.11
N VAL A 155 31.36 11.31 -11.95
CA VAL A 155 32.72 10.77 -12.12
C VAL A 155 33.65 11.83 -12.71
N GLU A 156 33.21 12.57 -13.72
CA GLU A 156 33.99 13.67 -14.30
C GLU A 156 34.32 14.74 -13.24
N ARG A 157 33.31 15.19 -12.48
CA ARG A 157 33.53 16.14 -11.38
C ARG A 157 34.47 15.60 -10.30
N LEU A 158 34.35 14.31 -9.95
CA LEU A 158 35.25 13.68 -8.98
C LEU A 158 36.70 13.67 -9.49
N ASN A 159 36.90 13.32 -10.75
CA ASN A 159 38.24 13.31 -11.35
C ASN A 159 38.83 14.72 -11.42
N GLN A 160 38.02 15.74 -11.73
CA GLN A 160 38.46 17.13 -11.68
C GLN A 160 38.92 17.50 -10.25
N ARG A 161 38.15 17.15 -9.22
CA ARG A 161 38.54 17.42 -7.82
C ARG A 161 39.81 16.69 -7.39
N LYS A 162 40.03 15.46 -7.88
CA LYS A 162 41.28 14.73 -7.65
C LYS A 162 42.47 15.45 -8.30
N ALA A 163 42.33 15.86 -9.55
CA ALA A 163 43.37 16.61 -10.25
C ALA A 163 43.67 17.96 -9.59
N ASP A 164 42.63 18.70 -9.14
CA ASP A 164 42.78 19.94 -8.39
C ASP A 164 43.59 19.71 -7.10
N LEU A 165 43.27 18.64 -6.36
CA LEU A 165 43.96 18.29 -5.11
C LEU A 165 45.43 17.95 -5.36
N GLU A 166 45.73 17.13 -6.37
CA GLU A 166 47.11 16.77 -6.74
C GLU A 166 47.94 18.02 -7.08
N LYS A 167 47.36 18.95 -7.85
CA LYS A 167 48.03 20.21 -8.20
C LYS A 167 48.34 21.05 -6.96
N LEU A 168 47.37 21.22 -6.06
CA LEU A 168 47.55 22.01 -4.84
C LEU A 168 48.56 21.38 -3.88
N GLN A 169 48.65 20.06 -3.82
CA GLN A 169 49.64 19.35 -3.00
C GLN A 169 51.05 19.38 -3.61
N GLY A 170 51.15 19.30 -4.93
CA GLY A 170 52.43 19.39 -5.65
C GLY A 170 53.07 20.79 -5.57
N GLU A 171 52.26 21.85 -5.59
CA GLU A 171 52.72 23.24 -5.41
C GLU A 171 53.18 23.56 -3.97
N ALA A 172 52.77 22.76 -2.97
CA ALA A 172 53.19 22.95 -1.58
C ALA A 172 54.58 22.37 -1.24
N SER A 173 55.24 21.71 -2.20
CA SER A 173 56.53 21.02 -2.01
C SER A 173 57.71 21.67 -2.78
N ALA A 174 57.54 22.86 -3.34
CA ALA A 174 58.57 23.66 -4.03
C ALA A 174 58.75 25.02 -3.33
#